data_AF-A0A497H8P7-F1
#
_entry.id   AF-A0A497H8P7-F1
#
_cell.length_a   1.000
_cell.length_b   1.000
_cell.length_c   1.000
_cell.angle_alpha   90.00
_cell.angle_beta   90.00
_cell.angle_gamma   90.00
#
_symmetry.space_group_name_H-M   'P 1'
#
loop_
_entity.id
_entity.type
_entity.pdbx_description
1 polymer ?
#
loop_
_entity_poly.entity_id
_entity_poly.type
_entity_poly.pdbx_seq_one_letter_code
_entity_poly.pdbx_strand_id
1 'polypeptide(L)'
;MSNYRKSLVLNVEYQLSMNTKLSVIMIIVSFLIGVGVGVVISGNNGNTNTVSIPEFEKFIGTWKVIEYEESRNITYEGTWIFYKNHSLYLHVDAYNETSGSNLTIWRTFEVFEGELKLTSKNAPPIFYQYEFSDDGKRLTLIDNTGKPHVLTKEE
;
A
#
# COMPACT_ATOMS: atom_id res chain seq x y z
N MET A 1 11.46 -43.15 -27.19
CA MET A 1 10.75 -41.87 -27.00
C MET A 1 9.95 -41.93 -25.71
N SER A 2 10.27 -41.29 -24.60
CA SER A 2 11.53 -40.77 -24.06
C SER A 2 11.24 -40.58 -22.56
N ASN A 3 11.89 -41.37 -21.69
CA ASN A 3 11.71 -41.35 -20.23
C ASN A 3 12.00 -39.98 -19.57
N TYR A 4 12.51 -39.03 -20.35
CA TYR A 4 12.82 -37.67 -19.95
C TYR A 4 11.59 -36.82 -19.61
N ARG A 5 10.43 -37.04 -20.26
CA ARG A 5 9.23 -36.23 -19.96
C ARG A 5 8.61 -36.53 -18.59
N LYS A 6 8.65 -37.79 -18.13
CA LYS A 6 8.15 -38.14 -16.79
C LYS A 6 9.08 -37.65 -15.67
N SER A 7 10.39 -37.68 -15.91
CA SER A 7 11.38 -37.15 -14.96
C SER A 7 11.24 -35.64 -14.73
N LEU A 8 10.91 -34.88 -15.78
CA LEU A 8 10.77 -33.42 -15.68
C LEU A 8 9.53 -32.99 -14.89
N VAL A 9 8.41 -33.69 -15.05
CA VAL A 9 7.16 -33.39 -14.33
C VAL A 9 7.30 -33.68 -12.83
N LEU A 10 7.90 -34.83 -12.47
CA LEU A 10 8.15 -35.18 -11.07
C LEU A 10 9.12 -34.21 -10.36
N ASN A 11 10.10 -33.66 -11.09
CA ASN A 11 11.04 -32.70 -10.51
C ASN A 11 10.38 -31.32 -10.27
N VAL A 12 9.46 -30.90 -11.13
CA VAL A 12 8.71 -29.63 -10.96
C VAL A 12 7.71 -29.74 -9.80
N GLU A 13 7.01 -30.86 -9.67
CA GLU A 13 6.07 -31.07 -8.55
C GLU A 13 6.79 -31.18 -7.19
N TYR A 14 7.99 -31.76 -7.15
CA TYR A 14 8.79 -31.83 -5.93
C TYR A 14 9.28 -30.43 -5.48
N GLN A 15 9.68 -29.57 -6.42
CA GLN A 15 10.10 -28.20 -6.13
C GLN A 15 8.94 -27.32 -5.64
N LEU A 16 7.75 -27.47 -6.21
CA LEU A 16 6.53 -26.77 -5.75
C LEU A 16 6.09 -27.23 -4.34
N SER A 17 6.27 -28.51 -4.02
CA SER A 17 5.97 -29.06 -2.70
C SER A 17 6.95 -28.63 -1.60
N MET A 18 8.25 -28.47 -1.92
CA MET A 18 9.24 -27.97 -0.96
C MET A 18 9.08 -26.48 -0.66
N ASN A 19 8.75 -25.66 -1.66
CA ASN A 19 8.58 -24.21 -1.45
C ASN A 19 7.34 -23.88 -0.61
N THR A 20 6.25 -24.64 -0.74
CA THR A 20 5.05 -24.43 0.07
C THR A 20 5.24 -24.83 1.53
N LYS A 21 6.04 -25.86 1.82
CA LYS A 21 6.34 -26.27 3.22
C LYS A 21 7.31 -25.33 3.93
N LEU A 22 8.25 -24.71 3.21
CA LEU A 22 9.17 -23.72 3.78
C LEU A 22 8.47 -22.40 4.13
N SER A 23 7.49 -21.96 3.33
CA SER A 23 6.72 -20.74 3.62
C SER A 23 5.81 -20.88 4.85
N VAL A 24 5.26 -22.07 5.11
CA VAL A 24 4.39 -22.29 6.28
C VAL A 24 5.19 -22.34 7.59
N ILE A 25 6.44 -22.82 7.56
CA ILE A 25 7.29 -22.87 8.75
C ILE A 25 7.83 -21.47 9.13
N MET A 26 8.07 -20.57 8.17
CA MET A 26 8.48 -19.19 8.48
C MET A 26 7.38 -18.33 9.11
N ILE A 27 6.10 -18.65 8.88
CA ILE A 27 4.98 -17.91 9.50
C ILE A 27 4.84 -18.26 11.00
N ILE A 28 5.20 -19.48 11.41
CA ILE A 28 5.05 -19.92 12.81
C ILE A 28 6.20 -19.40 13.70
N VAL A 29 7.42 -19.25 13.16
CA VAL A 29 8.55 -18.73 13.94
C VAL A 29 8.45 -17.20 14.17
N SER A 30 7.82 -16.48 13.24
CA SER A 30 7.59 -15.02 13.37
C SER A 30 6.53 -14.69 14.44
N PHE A 31 5.60 -15.61 14.71
CA PHE A 31 4.56 -15.43 15.73
C PHE A 31 5.05 -15.68 17.17
N LEU A 32 6.23 -16.26 17.36
CA LEU A 32 6.79 -16.56 18.70
C LEU A 32 7.80 -15.51 19.20
N ILE A 33 8.21 -14.55 18.38
CA ILE A 33 9.12 -13.46 18.79
C ILE A 33 8.35 -12.14 19.06
N GLY A 34 7.11 -12.00 18.56
CA GLY A 34 6.29 -10.80 18.72
C GLY A 34 5.54 -10.64 20.06
N VAL A 35 5.70 -11.56 21.01
CA VAL A 35 5.03 -11.49 22.35
C VAL A 35 6.05 -11.24 23.48
N GLY A 36 7.32 -10.99 23.13
CA GLY A 36 8.44 -11.08 24.07
C GLY A 36 9.15 -9.80 24.48
N VAL A 37 8.63 -8.59 24.27
CA VAL A 37 9.25 -7.37 24.84
C VAL A 37 8.17 -6.34 25.19
N GLY A 38 7.57 -6.50 26.37
CA GLY A 38 6.52 -5.60 26.83
C GLY A 38 6.41 -5.50 28.35
N VAL A 39 7.49 -5.74 29.11
CA VAL A 39 7.53 -5.36 30.53
C VAL A 39 8.97 -5.04 30.96
N VAL A 40 9.35 -3.76 30.88
CA VAL A 40 10.18 -3.16 31.94
C VAL A 40 9.50 -1.85 32.32
N ILE A 41 8.85 -1.91 33.47
CA ILE A 41 8.34 -0.78 34.22
C ILE A 41 9.56 0.02 34.70
N SER A 42 9.65 1.29 34.30
CA SER A 42 10.32 2.33 35.09
C SER A 42 9.38 3.52 35.16
N GLY A 43 8.87 3.77 36.35
CA GLY A 43 7.81 4.75 36.60
C GLY A 43 8.23 6.19 36.33
N ASN A 44 7.31 6.94 35.74
CA ASN A 44 6.90 8.22 36.29
C ASN A 44 5.46 8.50 35.85
N ASN A 45 4.65 9.00 36.78
CA ASN A 45 3.25 9.34 36.59
C ASN A 45 3.06 10.28 35.40
N GLY A 46 2.50 9.75 34.32
CA GLY A 46 2.01 10.51 33.17
C GLY A 46 0.97 9.65 32.47
N ASN A 47 -0.28 9.78 32.90
CA ASN A 47 -1.42 9.12 32.28
C ASN A 47 -1.61 9.70 30.86
N THR A 48 -0.92 9.14 29.87
CA THR A 48 -1.25 9.34 28.46
C THR A 48 -1.70 8.01 27.91
N ASN A 49 -3.01 7.76 27.98
CA ASN A 49 -3.69 6.78 27.14
C ASN A 49 -3.49 7.21 25.68
N THR A 50 -2.41 6.79 25.05
CA THR A 50 -2.25 6.91 23.61
C THR A 50 -3.23 5.92 22.97
N VAL A 51 -4.42 6.42 22.66
CA VAL A 51 -5.39 5.70 21.84
C VAL A 51 -4.73 5.49 20.47
N SER A 52 -4.35 4.25 20.16
CA SER A 52 -3.81 3.90 18.85
C SER A 52 -4.93 4.11 17.82
N ILE A 53 -4.78 5.14 16.99
CA ILE A 53 -5.69 5.38 15.87
C ILE A 53 -5.56 4.18 14.90
N PRO A 54 -6.66 3.51 14.51
CA PRO A 54 -6.61 2.44 13.52
C PRO A 54 -5.89 2.92 12.25
N GLU A 55 -5.04 2.07 11.66
CA GLU A 55 -4.19 2.47 10.52
C GLU A 55 -4.99 3.05 9.35
N PHE A 56 -6.18 2.50 9.09
CA PHE A 56 -7.16 3.02 8.15
C PHE A 56 -7.54 4.49 8.39
N GLU A 57 -7.73 4.91 9.64
CA GLU A 57 -8.18 6.27 9.97
C GLU A 57 -7.13 7.33 9.61
N LYS A 58 -5.84 6.95 9.48
CA LYS A 58 -4.77 7.86 9.04
C LYS A 58 -4.96 8.32 7.60
N PHE A 59 -5.53 7.46 6.74
CA PHE A 59 -5.82 7.77 5.34
C PHE A 59 -6.97 8.77 5.19
N ILE A 60 -7.91 8.80 6.12
CA ILE A 60 -9.14 9.58 5.98
C ILE A 60 -8.84 11.07 5.87
N GLY A 61 -9.44 11.70 4.86
CA GLY A 61 -9.28 13.11 4.54
C GLY A 61 -8.95 13.35 3.06
N THR A 62 -8.67 14.61 2.77
CA THR A 62 -8.27 15.06 1.43
C THR A 62 -6.75 15.15 1.36
N TRP A 63 -6.22 14.67 0.24
CA TRP A 63 -4.80 14.64 -0.05
C TRP A 63 -4.54 15.23 -1.43
N LYS A 64 -3.51 16.04 -1.54
CA LYS A 64 -3.01 16.62 -2.79
C LYS A 64 -1.78 15.87 -3.25
N VAL A 65 -1.70 15.60 -4.55
CA VAL A 65 -0.53 15.04 -5.20
C VAL A 65 -0.08 15.98 -6.31
N ILE A 66 1.23 16.14 -6.44
CA ILE A 66 1.85 16.84 -7.57
C ILE A 66 2.94 15.91 -8.11
N GLU A 67 2.78 15.48 -9.34
CA GLU A 67 3.72 14.59 -10.02
C GLU A 67 4.23 15.22 -11.31
N TYR A 68 5.52 15.08 -11.56
CA TYR A 68 6.14 15.48 -12.82
C TYR A 68 6.52 14.24 -13.63
N GLU A 69 6.06 14.15 -14.88
CA GLU A 69 6.46 13.12 -15.83
C GLU A 69 7.45 13.71 -16.84
N GLU A 70 8.75 13.48 -16.59
CA GLU A 70 9.86 14.00 -17.39
C GLU A 70 9.73 13.65 -18.88
N SER A 71 9.30 12.42 -19.20
CA SER A 71 9.23 11.93 -20.58
C SER A 71 8.26 12.71 -21.46
N ARG A 72 7.27 13.37 -20.84
CA ARG A 72 6.24 14.17 -21.53
C ARG A 72 6.31 15.65 -21.20
N ASN A 73 7.15 16.04 -20.25
CA ASN A 73 7.19 17.38 -19.67
C ASN A 73 5.79 17.84 -19.20
N ILE A 74 5.10 16.96 -18.46
CA ILE A 74 3.75 17.21 -17.94
C ILE A 74 3.79 17.20 -16.42
N THR A 75 3.09 18.16 -15.81
CA THR A 75 2.79 18.15 -14.38
C THR A 75 1.34 17.71 -14.19
N TYR A 76 1.15 16.72 -13.33
CA TYR A 76 -0.14 16.25 -12.88
C TYR A 76 -0.38 16.77 -11.48
N GLU A 77 -1.46 17.53 -11.31
CA GLU A 77 -1.99 17.85 -9.99
C GLU A 77 -3.18 16.94 -9.74
N GLY A 78 -3.32 16.42 -8.52
CA GLY A 78 -4.40 15.51 -8.19
C GLY A 78 -4.91 15.70 -6.79
N THR A 79 -6.18 15.34 -6.60
CA THR A 79 -6.84 15.31 -5.31
C THR A 79 -7.37 13.91 -5.05
N TRP A 80 -6.97 13.33 -3.92
CA TRP A 80 -7.40 12.03 -3.43
C TRP A 80 -8.20 12.24 -2.15
N ILE A 81 -9.45 11.78 -2.10
CA ILE A 81 -10.30 11.90 -0.91
C ILE A 81 -10.68 10.51 -0.43
N PHE A 82 -10.18 10.12 0.74
CA PHE A 82 -10.50 8.86 1.40
C PHE A 82 -11.63 9.08 2.39
N TYR A 83 -12.74 8.37 2.18
CA TYR A 83 -13.93 8.46 3.03
C TYR A 83 -14.02 7.30 4.02
N LYS A 84 -14.64 7.54 5.17
CA LYS A 84 -14.84 6.52 6.23
C LYS A 84 -15.63 5.30 5.79
N ASN A 85 -16.38 5.39 4.69
CA ASN A 85 -17.13 4.28 4.11
C ASN A 85 -16.31 3.43 3.12
N HIS A 86 -14.97 3.53 3.15
CA HIS A 86 -14.05 2.80 2.29
C HIS A 86 -14.13 3.16 0.80
N SER A 87 -14.75 4.31 0.47
CA SER A 87 -14.70 4.87 -0.87
C SER A 87 -13.56 5.86 -1.03
N LEU A 88 -13.03 5.93 -2.24
CA LEU A 88 -11.94 6.82 -2.65
C LEU A 88 -12.39 7.59 -3.89
N TYR A 89 -12.35 8.91 -3.78
CA TYR A 89 -12.50 9.82 -4.92
C TYR A 89 -11.12 10.29 -5.39
N LEU A 90 -10.90 10.23 -6.69
CA LEU A 90 -9.68 10.67 -7.35
C LEU A 90 -10.04 11.71 -8.40
N HIS A 91 -9.37 12.86 -8.34
CA HIS A 91 -9.38 13.86 -9.38
C HIS A 91 -7.94 14.12 -9.82
N VAL A 92 -7.70 14.21 -11.12
CA VAL A 92 -6.38 14.56 -11.67
C VAL A 92 -6.59 15.62 -12.73
N ASP A 93 -5.93 16.75 -12.54
CA ASP A 93 -5.76 17.81 -13.52
C ASP A 93 -4.38 17.62 -14.16
N ALA A 94 -4.37 17.15 -15.41
CA ALA A 94 -3.14 17.13 -16.19
C ALA A 94 -2.95 18.52 -16.82
N TYR A 95 -1.90 19.22 -16.41
CA TYR A 95 -1.52 20.47 -17.05
C TYR A 95 -0.44 20.22 -18.11
N ASN A 96 -0.82 20.44 -19.37
CA ASN A 96 0.11 20.63 -20.48
C ASN A 96 -0.27 21.97 -21.13
N GLU A 97 0.73 22.76 -21.55
CA GLU A 97 0.56 24.02 -22.28
C GLU A 97 -0.40 23.93 -23.47
N THR A 98 -0.62 22.73 -24.01
CA THR A 98 -1.37 22.50 -25.26
C THR A 98 -2.79 21.96 -25.06
N SER A 99 -3.06 21.25 -23.97
CA SER A 99 -4.38 20.68 -23.69
C SER A 99 -4.45 20.17 -22.25
N GLY A 100 -5.16 20.89 -21.39
CA GLY A 100 -5.51 20.36 -20.06
C GLY A 100 -6.53 19.24 -20.22
N SER A 101 -6.28 18.09 -19.59
CA SER A 101 -7.27 17.01 -19.48
C SER A 101 -7.54 16.75 -18.01
N ASN A 102 -8.82 16.72 -17.62
CA ASN A 102 -9.23 16.33 -16.30
C ASN A 102 -9.71 14.87 -16.29
N LEU A 103 -9.43 14.17 -15.20
CA LEU A 103 -9.85 12.80 -15.00
C LEU A 103 -10.43 12.64 -13.60
N THR A 104 -11.62 12.07 -13.53
CA THR A 104 -12.29 11.76 -12.26
C THR A 104 -12.55 10.26 -12.17
N ILE A 105 -12.11 9.62 -11.08
CA ILE A 105 -12.25 8.18 -10.84
C ILE A 105 -12.79 7.93 -9.43
N TRP A 106 -13.74 7.01 -9.33
CA TRP A 106 -14.17 6.44 -8.05
C TRP A 106 -13.60 5.03 -7.87
N ARG A 107 -13.09 4.76 -6.68
CA ARG A 107 -12.58 3.45 -6.25
C ARG A 107 -13.10 3.11 -4.86
N THR A 108 -12.96 1.85 -4.46
CA THR A 108 -12.93 1.49 -3.05
C THR A 108 -11.49 1.24 -2.62
N PHE A 109 -11.23 1.32 -1.32
CA PHE A 109 -9.92 1.04 -0.77
C PHE A 109 -9.99 0.11 0.46
N GLU A 110 -8.94 -0.70 0.61
CA GLU A 110 -8.72 -1.59 1.74
C GLU A 110 -7.27 -1.39 2.22
N VAL A 111 -7.07 -1.37 3.53
CA VAL A 111 -5.75 -1.18 4.15
C VAL A 111 -5.39 -2.45 4.91
N PHE A 112 -4.23 -3.01 4.56
CA PHE A 112 -3.55 -4.09 5.25
C PHE A 112 -2.26 -3.52 5.88
N GLU A 113 -1.61 -4.31 6.74
CA GLU A 113 -0.33 -3.93 7.35
C GLU A 113 0.70 -3.57 6.27
N GLY A 114 0.97 -2.28 6.07
CA GLY A 114 1.91 -1.75 5.06
C GLY A 114 1.41 -1.74 3.60
N GLU A 115 0.22 -2.24 3.29
CA GLU A 115 -0.30 -2.30 1.91
C GLU A 115 -1.70 -1.67 1.74
N LEU A 116 -1.84 -0.81 0.73
CA LEU A 116 -3.08 -0.19 0.31
C LEU A 116 -3.55 -0.84 -0.99
N LYS A 117 -4.76 -1.40 -0.99
CA LYS A 117 -5.40 -1.96 -2.17
C LYS A 117 -6.52 -1.04 -2.66
N LEU A 118 -6.48 -0.65 -3.92
CA LEU A 118 -7.54 0.10 -4.59
C LEU A 118 -8.30 -0.78 -5.57
N THR A 119 -9.62 -0.79 -5.48
CA THR A 119 -10.48 -1.61 -6.36
C THR A 119 -11.40 -0.74 -7.21
N SER A 120 -11.58 -1.12 -8.47
CA SER A 120 -12.51 -0.50 -9.41
C SER A 120 -13.38 -1.57 -10.07
N LYS A 121 -14.61 -1.22 -10.47
CA LYS A 121 -15.58 -2.19 -11.01
C LYS A 121 -15.07 -2.96 -12.25
N ASN A 122 -14.32 -2.29 -13.12
CA ASN A 122 -13.95 -2.79 -14.44
C ASN A 122 -12.42 -2.86 -14.65
N ALA A 123 -11.64 -2.84 -13.58
CA ALA A 123 -10.18 -2.90 -13.67
C ALA A 123 -9.61 -3.81 -12.57
N PRO A 124 -8.45 -4.45 -12.82
CA PRO A 124 -7.73 -5.16 -11.77
C PRO A 124 -7.44 -4.24 -10.57
N PRO A 125 -7.36 -4.81 -9.36
CA PRO A 125 -6.96 -4.05 -8.18
C PRO A 125 -5.54 -3.51 -8.35
N ILE A 126 -5.30 -2.33 -7.78
CA ILE A 126 -3.98 -1.70 -7.72
C ILE A 126 -3.50 -1.80 -6.27
N PHE A 127 -2.26 -2.19 -6.09
CA PHE A 127 -1.63 -2.31 -4.77
C PHE A 127 -0.52 -1.28 -4.65
N TYR A 128 -0.42 -0.68 -3.47
CA TYR A 128 0.66 0.21 -3.09
C TYR A 128 1.23 -0.23 -1.76
N GLN A 129 2.54 -0.22 -1.63
CA GLN A 129 3.14 -0.09 -0.31
C GLN A 129 2.97 1.36 0.15
N TYR A 130 2.80 1.59 1.45
CA TYR A 130 2.62 2.97 1.95
C TYR A 130 3.47 3.29 3.17
N GLU A 131 3.77 4.58 3.32
CA GLU A 131 4.47 5.13 4.47
C GLU A 131 3.90 6.52 4.80
N PHE A 132 3.52 6.74 6.06
CA PHE A 132 3.15 8.06 6.56
C PHE A 132 4.37 8.75 7.17
N SER A 133 4.45 10.07 7.03
CA SER A 133 5.33 10.87 7.88
C SER A 133 4.91 10.83 9.34
N ASP A 134 5.86 11.13 10.24
CA ASP A 134 5.62 11.18 11.68
C ASP A 134 4.50 12.15 12.10
N ASP A 135 4.31 13.24 11.36
CA ASP A 135 3.26 14.23 11.59
C ASP A 135 1.90 13.87 10.95
N GLY A 136 1.84 12.76 10.20
CA GLY A 136 0.65 12.31 9.48
C GLY A 136 0.20 13.23 8.34
N LYS A 137 1.02 14.20 7.94
CA LYS A 137 0.70 15.17 6.86
C LYS A 137 1.18 14.72 5.49
N ARG A 138 2.10 13.76 5.40
CA ARG A 138 2.61 13.19 4.15
C ARG A 138 2.33 11.70 4.10
N LEU A 139 1.85 11.24 2.96
CA LEU A 139 1.63 9.84 2.62
C LEU A 139 2.43 9.53 1.36
N THR A 140 3.33 8.57 1.44
CA THR A 140 4.06 8.07 0.27
C THR A 140 3.43 6.75 -0.14
N LEU A 141 2.97 6.64 -1.38
CA LEU A 141 2.51 5.40 -1.98
C LEU A 141 3.54 4.91 -2.98
N ILE A 142 3.98 3.66 -2.88
CA ILE A 142 4.97 3.07 -3.77
C ILE A 142 4.25 2.02 -4.61
N ASP A 143 4.22 2.23 -5.93
CA ASP A 143 3.57 1.31 -6.85
C ASP A 143 4.43 0.05 -7.12
N ASN A 144 3.89 -0.89 -7.90
CA ASN A 144 4.59 -2.12 -8.25
C ASN A 144 5.84 -1.91 -9.12
N THR A 145 6.04 -0.70 -9.67
CA THR A 145 7.27 -0.32 -10.40
C THR A 145 8.34 0.25 -9.47
N GLY A 146 7.99 0.47 -8.19
CA GLY A 146 8.84 1.14 -7.22
C GLY A 146 8.79 2.67 -7.33
N LYS A 147 7.90 3.23 -8.16
CA LYS A 147 7.75 4.68 -8.30
C LYS A 147 6.99 5.23 -7.08
N PRO A 148 7.54 6.23 -6.37
CA PRO A 148 6.83 6.87 -5.28
C PRO A 148 5.83 7.93 -5.80
N HIS A 149 4.67 7.96 -5.17
CA HIS A 149 3.64 8.99 -5.29
C HIS A 149 3.52 9.66 -3.92
N VAL A 150 3.84 10.96 -3.85
CA VAL A 150 3.85 11.70 -2.58
C VAL A 150 2.59 12.54 -2.49
N LEU A 151 1.79 12.23 -1.47
CA LEU A 151 0.54 12.90 -1.16
C LEU A 151 0.71 13.75 0.09
N THR A 152 0.17 14.97 0.09
CA THR A 152 0.17 15.89 1.22
C THR A 152 -1.26 16.14 1.68
N LYS A 153 -1.52 16.07 2.99
CA LYS A 153 -2.85 16.26 3.57
C LYS A 153 -3.27 17.72 3.48
N GLU A 154 -4.50 17.96 3.04
CA GLU A 154 -5.11 19.30 3.05
C GLU A 154 -5.64 19.58 4.47
N GLU A 155 -5.30 20.75 5.02
CA GLU A 155 -5.67 21.18 6.39
C GLU A 155 -7.12 21.68 6.50
#